data_AF-A0A8H7TQ84-F1
#
_entry.id   AF-A0A8H7TQ84-F1
#
_cell.length_a   1.000
_cell.length_b   1.000
_cell.length_c   1.000
_cell.angle_alpha   90.00
_cell.angle_beta   90.00
_cell.angle_gamma   90.00
#
_symmetry.space_group_name_H-M   'P 1'
#
loop_
_entity.id
_entity.type
_entity.pdbx_description
1 polymer ?
#
loop_
_entity_poly.entity_id
_entity_poly.type
_entity_poly.pdbx_seq_one_letter_code
_entity_poly.pdbx_strand_id
1 'polypeptide(L)'
;MDIVDDGPQFVEPYGTTNKDNSFGIQTNPFNPDQYKTVYCGYGKYNDKNQVVPVAVWRAKPFQKYDLTPVIKYYVSTGNYKPGTTVDITTLGAVSEIDFTKAKPGQVIATVTHNSDGTYSDPTFSYPEKARPYSGAS
;
A
#
# COMPACT_ATOMS: atom_id res chain seq x y z
N MET A 1 9.35 -8.84 15.88
CA MET A 1 9.57 -10.11 15.15
C MET A 1 10.74 -10.78 15.81
N ASP A 2 10.50 -11.96 16.34
CA ASP A 2 11.48 -12.84 16.97
C ASP A 2 11.78 -14.03 16.06
N ILE A 3 12.86 -14.75 16.38
CA ILE A 3 13.12 -16.07 15.83
C ILE A 3 12.59 -17.11 16.83
N VAL A 4 11.53 -17.81 16.44
CA VAL A 4 10.86 -18.86 17.22
C VAL A 4 10.85 -20.12 16.37
N ASP A 5 11.29 -21.25 16.93
CA ASP A 5 11.40 -22.54 16.22
C ASP A 5 12.11 -22.42 14.85
N ASP A 6 13.25 -21.72 14.83
CA ASP A 6 14.06 -21.39 13.64
C ASP A 6 13.36 -20.55 12.56
N GLY A 7 12.17 -20.01 12.84
CA GLY A 7 11.38 -19.21 11.93
C GLY A 7 11.12 -17.77 12.43
N PRO A 8 11.02 -16.77 11.53
CA PRO A 8 10.57 -15.45 11.91
C PRO A 8 9.09 -15.44 12.31
N GLN A 9 8.78 -14.93 13.50
CA GLN A 9 7.41 -14.80 13.99
C GLN A 9 7.11 -13.39 14.49
N PHE A 10 5.93 -12.88 14.14
CA PHE A 10 5.37 -11.69 14.78
C PHE A 10 4.79 -12.10 16.13
N VAL A 11 5.47 -11.71 17.21
CA VAL A 11 5.04 -11.98 18.59
C VAL A 11 4.67 -10.67 19.27
N GLU A 12 3.66 -10.74 20.15
CA GLU A 12 3.26 -9.62 21.00
C GLU A 12 4.32 -9.33 22.08
N PRO A 13 4.46 -8.07 22.52
CA PRO A 13 3.68 -6.90 22.12
C PRO A 13 4.10 -6.34 20.75
N TYR A 14 3.13 -5.88 19.95
CA TYR A 14 3.42 -5.21 18.69
C TYR A 14 3.91 -3.77 18.93
N GLY A 15 4.93 -3.36 18.18
CA GLY A 15 5.43 -1.98 18.19
C GLY A 15 4.60 -1.05 17.28
N THR A 16 4.77 0.26 17.46
CA THR A 16 4.18 1.29 16.60
C THR A 16 5.23 1.91 15.66
N THR A 17 4.80 2.37 14.49
CA THR A 17 5.60 3.28 13.68
C THR A 17 5.31 4.73 14.08
N ASN A 18 6.33 5.59 14.00
CA ASN A 18 6.18 7.04 14.23
C ASN A 18 5.93 7.78 12.93
N LYS A 19 5.78 7.04 11.81
CA LYS A 19 5.56 7.60 10.49
C LYS A 19 4.11 7.41 10.10
N ASP A 20 3.44 8.52 9.83
CA ASP A 20 2.04 8.51 9.42
C ASP A 20 1.83 7.64 8.17
N ASN A 21 0.67 6.98 8.12
CA ASN A 21 0.23 6.13 7.01
C ASN A 21 1.23 5.05 6.60
N SER A 22 2.05 4.56 7.54
CA SER A 22 3.08 3.56 7.28
C SER A 22 2.86 2.29 8.10
N PHE A 23 3.48 1.20 7.67
CA PHE A 23 3.55 -0.06 8.42
C PHE A 23 4.97 -0.22 8.98
N GLY A 24 5.09 -0.77 10.18
CA GLY A 24 6.38 -1.01 10.82
C GLY A 24 6.66 -2.50 10.98
N ILE A 25 7.85 -2.94 10.60
CA ILE A 25 8.39 -4.25 10.98
C ILE A 25 9.59 -4.02 11.88
N GLN A 26 9.49 -4.43 13.13
CA GLN A 26 10.60 -4.39 14.08
C GLN A 26 11.16 -5.81 14.27
N THR A 27 12.46 -5.92 14.11
CA THR A 27 13.21 -7.17 14.36
C THR A 27 13.90 -7.08 15.70
N ASN A 28 13.81 -8.16 16.47
CA ASN A 28 14.53 -8.30 17.73
C ASN A 28 15.99 -8.75 17.46
N PRO A 29 16.85 -8.78 18.49
CA PRO A 29 18.17 -9.39 18.40
C PRO A 29 18.11 -10.81 17.81
N PHE A 30 18.95 -11.10 16.81
CA PHE A 30 19.25 -12.46 16.38
C PHE A 30 20.65 -12.54 15.74
N ASN A 31 21.21 -13.75 15.66
CA ASN A 31 22.48 -13.98 14.98
C ASN A 31 22.24 -14.20 13.46
N PRO A 32 22.62 -13.26 12.58
CA PRO A 32 22.34 -13.36 11.15
C PRO A 32 23.16 -14.42 10.41
N ASP A 33 24.25 -14.92 11.02
CA ASP A 33 25.08 -15.99 10.46
C ASP A 33 24.53 -17.38 10.76
N GLN A 34 23.89 -17.51 11.93
CA GLN A 34 23.13 -18.71 12.31
C GLN A 34 21.81 -18.79 11.53
N TYR A 35 21.07 -17.68 11.48
CA TYR A 35 19.77 -17.61 10.84
C TYR A 35 19.85 -16.89 9.48
N LYS A 36 20.33 -17.62 8.46
CA LYS A 36 20.58 -17.05 7.12
C LYS A 36 19.32 -16.77 6.31
N THR A 37 18.20 -17.41 6.67
CA THR A 37 16.92 -17.39 5.93
C THR A 37 15.86 -16.51 6.59
N VAL A 38 16.26 -15.54 7.39
CA VAL A 38 15.32 -14.58 8.00
C VAL A 38 15.06 -13.45 7.01
N TYR A 39 13.81 -13.33 6.58
CA TYR A 39 13.38 -12.30 5.64
C TYR A 39 12.23 -11.48 6.23
N CYS A 40 12.18 -10.22 5.82
CA CYS A 40 11.02 -9.36 6.00
C CYS A 40 10.43 -9.08 4.61
N GLY A 41 9.14 -8.76 4.56
CA GLY A 41 8.47 -8.52 3.30
C GLY A 41 7.05 -8.04 3.49
N TYR A 42 6.40 -7.71 2.38
CA TYR A 42 4.96 -7.50 2.32
C TYR A 42 4.42 -8.16 1.06
N GLY A 43 3.15 -8.56 1.14
CA GLY A 43 2.44 -9.21 0.06
C GLY A 43 1.13 -8.51 -0.26
N LYS A 44 0.50 -8.93 -1.35
CA LYS A 44 -0.86 -8.56 -1.74
C LYS A 44 -1.68 -9.82 -1.96
N TYR A 45 -3.00 -9.72 -1.81
CA TYR A 45 -3.89 -10.79 -2.25
C TYR A 45 -3.97 -10.83 -3.78
N ASN A 46 -3.94 -12.03 -4.36
CA ASN A 46 -4.29 -12.27 -5.76
C ASN A 46 -5.80 -12.50 -5.92
N ASP A 47 -6.27 -12.70 -7.16
CA ASP A 47 -7.69 -12.94 -7.49
C ASP A 47 -8.27 -14.22 -6.86
N LYS A 48 -7.41 -15.09 -6.32
CA LYS A 48 -7.78 -16.31 -5.59
C LYS A 48 -7.72 -16.12 -4.07
N ASN A 49 -7.60 -14.89 -3.59
CA ASN A 49 -7.46 -14.53 -2.19
C ASN A 49 -6.24 -15.16 -1.49
N GLN A 50 -5.15 -15.40 -2.25
CA GLN A 50 -3.88 -15.91 -1.73
C GLN A 50 -2.89 -14.77 -1.56
N VAL A 51 -2.11 -14.77 -0.49
CA VAL A 51 -1.03 -13.79 -0.30
C VAL A 51 0.13 -14.11 -1.25
N VAL A 52 0.46 -13.16 -2.11
CA VAL A 52 1.61 -13.21 -3.03
C VAL A 52 2.65 -12.19 -2.56
N PRO A 53 3.94 -12.56 -2.40
CA PRO A 53 4.97 -11.62 -2.00
C PRO A 53 5.14 -10.53 -3.07
N VAL A 54 5.21 -9.26 -2.63
CA VAL A 54 5.43 -8.09 -3.49
C VAL A 54 6.86 -7.59 -3.36
N ALA A 55 7.36 -7.50 -2.12
CA ALA A 55 8.77 -7.24 -1.86
C ALA A 55 9.25 -8.08 -0.68
N VAL A 56 10.46 -8.59 -0.78
CA VAL A 56 11.13 -9.39 0.24
C VAL A 56 12.58 -8.93 0.34
N TRP A 57 13.09 -8.80 1.54
CA TRP A 57 14.49 -8.46 1.80
C TRP A 57 15.02 -9.25 3.00
N ARG A 58 16.33 -9.43 3.07
CA ARG A 58 16.97 -10.08 4.21
C ARG A 58 16.82 -9.20 5.45
N ALA A 59 16.27 -9.76 6.52
CA ALA A 59 16.15 -9.07 7.78
C ALA A 59 17.54 -8.86 8.40
N LYS A 60 17.74 -7.71 9.04
CA LYS A 60 18.90 -7.43 9.88
C LYS A 60 18.44 -7.42 11.34
N PRO A 61 19.25 -7.89 12.29
CA PRO A 61 18.90 -7.84 13.71
C PRO A 61 18.81 -6.39 14.21
N PHE A 62 17.99 -6.17 15.24
CA PHE A 62 17.78 -4.85 15.87
C PHE A 62 17.34 -3.73 14.90
N GLN A 63 16.69 -4.08 13.79
CA GLN A 63 16.28 -3.11 12.79
C GLN A 63 14.78 -2.81 12.86
N LYS A 64 14.45 -1.53 12.69
CA LYS A 64 13.10 -1.05 12.35
C LYS A 64 13.03 -0.77 10.85
N TYR A 65 12.02 -1.33 10.19
CA TYR A 65 11.69 -1.07 8.80
C TYR A 65 10.34 -0.35 8.74
N ASP A 66 10.34 0.89 8.25
CA ASP A 66 9.12 1.64 7.99
C ASP A 66 8.77 1.54 6.51
N LEU A 67 7.62 0.94 6.23
CA LEU A 67 7.05 0.80 4.91
C LEU A 67 5.98 1.86 4.73
N THR A 68 6.30 2.88 3.96
CA THR A 68 5.34 3.92 3.59
C THR A 68 4.83 3.61 2.19
N PRO A 69 3.57 3.20 2.03
CA PRO A 69 2.94 3.18 0.73
C PRO A 69 3.06 4.56 0.10
N VAL A 70 3.61 4.63 -1.11
CA VAL A 70 3.45 5.81 -1.94
C VAL A 70 2.02 5.72 -2.47
N ILE A 71 1.12 6.49 -1.87
CA ILE A 71 -0.30 6.50 -2.23
C ILE A 71 -0.45 7.38 -3.49
N LYS A 72 0.16 6.91 -4.58
CA LYS A 72 0.04 7.49 -5.92
C LYS A 72 -0.79 6.57 -6.80
N TYR A 73 -1.77 7.14 -7.47
CA TYR A 73 -2.58 6.45 -8.47
C TYR A 73 -2.51 7.20 -9.79
N TYR A 74 -2.66 6.47 -10.88
CA TYR A 74 -2.72 7.02 -12.21
C TYR A 74 -4.07 6.69 -12.82
N VAL A 75 -4.81 7.70 -13.27
CA VAL A 75 -6.08 7.54 -13.96
C VAL A 75 -5.88 7.84 -15.43
N SER A 76 -6.28 6.89 -16.27
CA SER A 76 -6.25 7.02 -17.73
C SER A 76 -7.33 6.14 -18.35
N THR A 77 -7.53 6.27 -19.65
CA THR A 77 -8.45 5.46 -20.44
C THR A 77 -7.67 4.68 -21.49
N GLY A 78 -8.12 3.47 -21.79
CA GLY A 78 -7.51 2.63 -22.83
C GLY A 78 -8.11 1.24 -22.86
N ASN A 79 -7.75 0.48 -23.89
CA ASN A 79 -8.23 -0.88 -24.08
C ASN A 79 -7.19 -1.87 -23.54
N TYR A 80 -7.47 -2.46 -22.38
CA TYR A 80 -6.58 -3.44 -21.75
C TYR A 80 -7.32 -4.75 -21.53
N LYS A 81 -6.63 -5.87 -21.76
CA LYS A 81 -7.17 -7.18 -21.44
C LYS A 81 -7.09 -7.39 -19.93
N PRO A 82 -8.15 -7.88 -19.26
CA PRO A 82 -8.06 -8.26 -17.86
C PRO A 82 -6.88 -9.20 -17.61
N GLY A 83 -6.11 -8.94 -16.55
CA GLY A 83 -4.93 -9.74 -16.18
C GLY A 83 -3.60 -9.31 -16.83
N THR A 84 -3.58 -8.28 -17.68
CA THR A 84 -2.31 -7.74 -18.20
C THR A 84 -1.75 -6.62 -17.32
N THR A 85 -0.44 -6.61 -17.10
CA THR A 85 0.24 -5.46 -16.48
C THR A 85 0.07 -4.22 -17.37
N VAL A 86 -0.33 -3.11 -16.75
CA VAL A 86 -0.45 -1.81 -17.43
C VAL A 86 0.86 -1.05 -17.26
N ASP A 87 1.53 -0.73 -18.36
CA ASP A 87 2.68 0.15 -18.38
C ASP A 87 2.22 1.61 -18.50
N ILE A 88 2.30 2.33 -17.39
CA ILE A 88 1.93 3.76 -17.29
C ILE A 88 2.67 4.66 -18.28
N THR A 89 3.88 4.30 -18.71
CA THR A 89 4.66 5.10 -19.68
C THR A 89 4.13 4.99 -21.11
N THR A 90 3.27 4.02 -21.37
CA THR A 90 2.65 3.76 -22.68
C THR A 90 1.22 4.28 -22.77
N LEU A 91 0.70 4.84 -21.68
CA LEU A 91 -0.63 5.44 -21.63
C LEU A 91 -0.63 6.79 -22.37
N GLY A 92 -1.80 7.18 -22.87
CA GLY A 92 -2.01 8.51 -23.46
C GLY A 92 -2.03 9.60 -22.39
N ALA A 93 -3.09 10.42 -22.36
CA ALA A 93 -3.27 11.36 -21.27
C ALA A 93 -3.49 10.61 -19.94
N VAL A 94 -2.82 11.06 -18.87
CA VAL A 94 -2.88 10.46 -17.54
C VAL A 94 -3.04 11.57 -16.50
N SER A 95 -3.88 11.36 -15.49
CA SER A 95 -3.91 12.16 -14.26
C SER A 95 -3.20 11.41 -13.14
N GLU A 96 -2.17 12.03 -12.54
CA GLU A 96 -1.50 11.52 -11.34
C GLU A 96 -2.22 12.02 -10.10
N ILE A 97 -2.76 11.10 -9.31
CA ILE A 97 -3.34 11.34 -7.99
C ILE A 97 -2.28 11.03 -6.94
N ASP A 98 -1.74 12.06 -6.30
CA ASP A 98 -0.75 11.93 -5.24
C ASP A 98 -1.36 12.30 -3.88
N PHE A 99 -1.82 11.31 -3.11
CA PHE A 99 -2.42 11.55 -1.80
C PHE A 99 -1.43 12.07 -0.75
N THR A 100 -0.12 12.12 -1.04
CA THR A 100 0.81 12.84 -0.15
C THR A 100 0.55 14.35 -0.15
N LYS A 101 -0.18 14.86 -1.15
CA LYS A 101 -0.65 16.25 -1.22
C LYS A 101 -2.01 16.46 -0.54
N ALA A 102 -2.68 15.39 -0.10
CA ALA A 102 -3.97 15.47 0.55
C ALA A 102 -3.81 15.89 2.03
N LYS A 103 -4.80 16.61 2.57
CA LYS A 103 -4.85 16.92 4.00
C LYS A 103 -5.25 15.67 4.80
N PRO A 104 -4.84 15.54 6.08
CA PRO A 104 -5.27 14.44 6.94
C PRO A 104 -6.80 14.26 6.90
N GLY A 105 -7.24 13.02 6.66
CA GLY A 105 -8.66 12.63 6.54
C GLY A 105 -9.28 12.78 5.14
N GLN A 106 -8.61 13.41 4.18
CA GLN A 106 -9.06 13.43 2.79
C GLN A 106 -8.67 12.11 2.11
N VAL A 107 -9.66 11.24 1.90
CA VAL A 107 -9.46 9.90 1.32
C VAL A 107 -10.15 9.72 -0.03
N ILE A 108 -10.76 10.78 -0.56
CA ILE A 108 -11.38 10.79 -1.89
C ILE A 108 -10.59 11.73 -2.79
N ALA A 109 -10.34 11.32 -4.03
CA ALA A 109 -9.79 12.16 -5.08
C ALA A 109 -10.73 12.15 -6.29
N THR A 110 -11.17 13.32 -6.73
CA THR A 110 -12.01 13.50 -7.92
C THR A 110 -11.17 14.01 -9.07
N VAL A 111 -11.29 13.35 -10.22
CA VAL A 111 -10.67 13.74 -11.49
C VAL A 111 -11.76 13.77 -12.56
N THR A 112 -11.80 14.82 -13.36
CA THR A 112 -12.70 14.93 -14.51
C THR A 112 -11.96 14.54 -15.78
N HIS A 113 -12.53 13.62 -16.57
CA HIS A 113 -12.10 13.38 -17.94
C HIS A 113 -12.86 14.33 -18.86
N ASN A 114 -12.14 15.24 -19.51
CA ASN A 114 -12.70 16.29 -20.35
C ASN A 114 -13.01 15.75 -21.76
N SER A 115 -13.86 16.45 -22.49
CA SER A 115 -14.24 16.08 -23.86
C SER A 115 -13.08 16.15 -24.87
N ASP A 116 -12.01 16.88 -24.54
CA ASP A 116 -10.78 16.98 -25.34
C ASP A 116 -9.78 15.83 -25.06
N GLY A 117 -10.16 14.87 -24.21
CA GLY A 117 -9.32 13.73 -23.83
C GLY A 117 -8.30 14.06 -22.73
N THR A 118 -8.28 15.28 -22.19
CA THR A 118 -7.45 15.64 -21.04
C THR A 118 -8.12 15.28 -19.72
N TYR A 119 -7.36 15.36 -18.63
CA TYR A 119 -7.87 15.17 -17.29
C TYR A 119 -7.65 16.44 -16.47
N SER A 120 -8.58 16.75 -15.57
CA SER A 120 -8.37 17.81 -14.57
C SER A 120 -7.29 17.41 -13.57
N ASP A 121 -6.77 18.41 -12.85
CA ASP A 121 -6.02 18.15 -11.63
C ASP A 121 -6.91 17.45 -10.59
N PRO A 122 -6.37 16.52 -9.79
CA PRO A 122 -7.12 15.87 -8.73
C PRO A 122 -7.56 16.86 -7.65
N THR A 123 -8.83 16.76 -7.26
CA THR A 123 -9.36 17.48 -6.10
C THR A 123 -9.59 16.50 -4.94
N PHE A 124 -8.92 16.73 -3.81
CA PHE A 124 -9.04 15.87 -2.62
C PHE A 124 -10.18 16.31 -1.71
N SER A 125 -10.96 15.34 -1.20
CA SER A 125 -12.09 15.58 -0.31
C SER A 125 -12.22 14.54 0.80
N TYR A 126 -12.99 14.90 1.84
CA TYR A 126 -13.35 14.02 2.94
C TYR A 126 -14.48 13.08 2.51
N PRO A 127 -14.57 11.88 3.09
CA PRO A 127 -15.71 11.00 2.83
C PRO A 127 -16.99 11.67 3.34
N GLU A 128 -18.09 11.50 2.61
CA GLU A 128 -19.39 11.88 3.17
C GLU A 128 -19.57 11.17 4.52
N LYS A 129 -20.02 11.88 5.56
CA LYS A 129 -20.45 11.21 6.79
C LYS A 129 -21.46 10.15 6.38
N ALA A 130 -21.19 8.88 6.69
CA ALA A 130 -22.06 7.78 6.34
C ALA A 130 -23.51 8.18 6.66
N ARG A 131 -24.40 8.17 5.65
CA ARG A 131 -25.82 8.37 5.91
C ARG A 131 -26.21 7.30 6.92
N PRO A 132 -26.88 7.63 8.04
CA PRO A 132 -27.39 6.61 8.93
C PRO A 132 -28.27 5.68 8.08
N TYR A 133 -27.99 4.39 8.15
CA TYR A 133 -28.77 3.37 7.46
C TYR A 133 -30.22 3.52 7.91
N SER A 134 -31.07 4.11 7.07
CA SER A 134 -32.51 4.15 7.30
C SER A 134 -33.01 2.74 6.98
N GLY A 135 -33.01 1.87 7.98
CA GLY A 135 -33.70 0.59 7.90
C GLY A 135 -35.16 0.87 7.55
N ALA A 136 -35.58 0.41 6.37
CA ALA A 136 -36.98 0.36 6.02
C ALA A 136 -37.65 -0.67 6.95
N SER A 137 -38.72 -0.20 7.60
CA SER A 137 -39.70 -0.91 8.41
C SER A 137 -40.34 -2.09 7.70
#